data_AF-M7AV86-F1
#
_entry.id   AF-M7AV86-F1
#
_cell.length_a   1.000
_cell.length_b   1.000
_cell.length_c   1.000
_cell.angle_alpha   90.00
_cell.angle_beta   90.00
_cell.angle_gamma   90.00
#
_symmetry.space_group_name_H-M   'P 1'
#
loop_
_entity.id
_entity.type
_entity.pdbx_description
1 polymer ?
#
loop_
_entity_poly.entity_id
_entity_poly.type
_entity_poly.pdbx_seq_one_letter_code
_entity_poly.pdbx_strand_id
1 'polypeptide(L)'
;MESWVWLIVLLGCSAVAAGLSSVVGVGSHCEKACNPRMGNLAHGRRLWTDTTCGRNSTEFYCSYSEYADLTCKRPKCDKCNAAHTHLAHPPSAMADSSFRLPRTWWQSAEDVHKERIQLDLEAEFYFTHMIMVFKSARPAAMVLERSQDFGKTWKPYKYFAANCSATFGLEDDVTKKGAICTSRYSSPFPCTGGEITTTVTNKLK
;
A
#
# COMPACT_ATOMS: atom_id res chain seq x y z
N MET A 1 77.41 -42.23 -45.62
CA MET A 1 76.69 -43.46 -45.24
C MET A 1 75.37 -43.02 -44.64
N GLU A 2 74.30 -43.35 -45.34
CA GLU A 2 72.92 -43.05 -44.96
C GLU A 2 72.58 -43.62 -43.58
N SER A 3 71.81 -42.88 -42.79
CA SER A 3 70.78 -43.52 -41.96
C SER A 3 69.69 -42.52 -41.61
N TRP A 4 68.48 -42.93 -41.96
CA TRP A 4 67.21 -42.27 -41.74
C TRP A 4 66.77 -42.44 -40.28
N VAL A 5 66.19 -41.41 -39.67
CA VAL A 5 65.20 -41.62 -38.60
C VAL A 5 64.06 -40.62 -38.76
N TRP A 6 62.86 -41.20 -38.86
CA TRP A 6 61.58 -40.54 -39.00
C TRP A 6 60.98 -40.13 -37.64
N LEU A 7 60.30 -38.98 -37.65
CA LEU A 7 59.09 -38.57 -36.93
C LEU A 7 58.90 -38.95 -35.45
N ILE A 8 58.62 -37.94 -34.61
CA ILE A 8 57.33 -37.85 -33.87
C ILE A 8 56.87 -36.38 -33.84
N VAL A 9 55.72 -36.12 -34.47
CA VAL A 9 54.94 -34.89 -34.32
C VAL A 9 54.10 -35.01 -33.05
N LEU A 10 54.21 -34.04 -32.13
CA LEU A 10 53.25 -33.86 -31.05
C LEU A 10 52.42 -32.60 -31.32
N LEU A 11 51.16 -32.81 -31.71
CA LEU A 11 50.13 -31.79 -31.77
C LEU A 11 49.84 -31.26 -30.35
N GLY A 12 50.33 -30.06 -30.05
CA GLY A 12 49.90 -29.27 -28.90
C GLY A 12 48.71 -28.39 -29.27
N CYS A 13 47.50 -28.86 -29.01
CA CYS A 13 46.27 -28.09 -29.17
C CYS A 13 46.16 -27.07 -28.03
N SER A 14 46.51 -25.81 -28.27
CA SER A 14 46.27 -24.73 -27.30
C SER A 14 44.85 -24.21 -27.48
N ALA A 15 43.92 -24.71 -26.66
CA ALA A 15 42.56 -24.21 -26.60
C ALA A 15 42.54 -22.83 -25.94
N VAL A 16 42.35 -21.78 -26.75
CA VAL A 16 42.09 -20.43 -26.27
C VAL A 16 40.61 -20.37 -25.89
N ALA A 17 40.29 -20.53 -24.61
CA ALA A 17 38.94 -20.33 -24.11
C ALA A 17 38.63 -18.81 -24.08
N ALA A 18 38.06 -18.30 -25.17
CA ALA A 18 37.49 -16.96 -25.20
C ALA A 18 36.23 -16.93 -24.29
N GLY A 19 36.38 -16.35 -23.10
CA GLY A 19 35.27 -16.08 -22.20
C GLY A 19 34.32 -15.04 -22.79
N LEU A 20 33.19 -15.48 -23.31
CA LEU A 20 32.03 -14.63 -23.54
C LEU A 20 31.33 -14.42 -22.19
N SER A 21 31.64 -13.32 -21.52
CA SER A 21 30.76 -12.77 -20.49
C SER A 21 29.48 -12.31 -21.17
N SER A 22 28.46 -13.16 -21.20
CA SER A 22 27.09 -12.71 -21.42
C SER A 22 26.67 -11.93 -20.18
N VAL A 23 26.72 -10.60 -20.28
CA VAL A 23 25.89 -9.75 -19.44
C VAL A 23 24.46 -10.09 -19.83
N VAL A 24 23.81 -10.95 -19.03
CA VAL A 24 22.38 -11.19 -19.14
C VAL A 24 21.69 -9.90 -18.71
N GLY A 25 21.56 -8.97 -19.67
CA GLY A 25 20.60 -7.89 -19.54
C GLY A 25 19.24 -8.54 -19.39
N VAL A 26 18.59 -8.33 -18.24
CA VAL A 26 17.16 -8.65 -18.06
C VAL A 26 16.37 -7.64 -18.91
N GLY A 27 16.44 -7.81 -20.22
CA GLY A 27 15.56 -7.15 -21.16
C GLY A 27 14.29 -7.99 -21.24
N SER A 28 13.21 -7.53 -20.61
CA SER A 28 11.88 -8.07 -20.89
C SER A 28 11.49 -7.60 -22.30
N HIS A 29 12.00 -8.27 -23.33
CA HIS A 29 11.55 -8.10 -24.69
C HIS A 29 10.15 -8.70 -24.80
N CYS A 30 9.13 -7.84 -24.69
CA CYS A 30 7.76 -8.24 -24.99
C CYS A 30 7.53 -8.10 -26.50
N GLU A 31 7.31 -9.22 -27.19
CA GLU A 31 6.96 -9.23 -28.63
C GLU A 31 5.50 -8.82 -28.90
N LYS A 32 4.67 -8.72 -27.85
CA LYS A 32 3.28 -8.26 -27.86
C LYS A 32 3.03 -7.27 -26.71
N ALA A 33 1.87 -6.60 -26.71
CA ALA A 33 1.43 -5.81 -25.57
C ALA A 33 1.50 -6.65 -24.29
N CYS A 34 2.30 -6.22 -23.33
CA CYS A 34 2.49 -6.89 -22.06
C CYS A 34 2.26 -5.89 -20.93
N ASN A 35 1.68 -6.39 -19.84
CA ASN A 35 1.53 -5.62 -18.61
C ASN A 35 2.41 -6.26 -17.53
N PRO A 36 3.12 -5.45 -16.72
CA PRO A 36 3.80 -5.95 -15.53
C PRO A 36 2.84 -6.69 -14.60
N ARG A 37 3.39 -7.56 -13.74
CA ARG A 37 2.58 -8.23 -12.72
C ARG A 37 1.96 -7.20 -11.77
N MET A 38 0.69 -7.38 -11.46
CA MET A 38 0.01 -6.58 -10.45
C MET A 38 0.53 -6.94 -9.05
N GLY A 39 0.54 -5.97 -8.15
CA GLY A 39 0.99 -6.15 -6.77
C GLY A 39 0.56 -5.01 -5.87
N ASN A 40 0.68 -5.21 -4.56
CA ASN A 40 0.41 -4.17 -3.58
C ASN A 40 1.55 -3.14 -3.58
N LEU A 41 1.25 -1.91 -4.03
CA LEU A 41 2.22 -0.82 -4.10
C LEU A 41 2.72 -0.36 -2.72
N ALA A 42 1.96 -0.59 -1.64
CA ALA A 42 2.40 -0.21 -0.30
C ALA A 42 3.49 -1.13 0.26
N HIS A 43 3.56 -2.38 -0.20
CA HIS A 43 4.52 -3.36 0.33
C HIS A 43 5.97 -2.92 0.10
N GLY A 44 6.76 -2.92 1.17
CA GLY A 44 8.16 -2.53 1.14
C GLY A 44 8.42 -1.03 1.01
N ARG A 45 7.37 -0.19 0.98
CA ARG A 45 7.48 1.27 0.91
C ARG A 45 7.11 1.92 2.24
N ARG A 46 7.66 3.10 2.46
CA ARG A 46 7.37 3.91 3.65
C ARG A 46 6.04 4.62 3.48
N LEU A 47 5.12 4.38 4.40
CA LEU A 47 3.93 5.20 4.59
C LEU A 47 4.25 6.35 5.53
N TRP A 48 3.82 7.55 5.15
CA TRP A 48 3.91 8.77 5.95
C TRP A 48 2.57 9.08 6.58
N THR A 49 2.60 9.53 7.83
CA THR A 49 1.42 10.04 8.54
C THR A 49 1.77 11.33 9.27
N ASP A 50 0.80 12.21 9.52
CA ASP A 50 1.07 13.46 10.23
C ASP A 50 1.31 13.17 11.72
N THR A 51 0.54 12.24 12.30
CA THR A 51 0.73 11.79 13.69
C THR A 51 0.83 10.26 13.84
N THR A 52 1.26 9.82 15.02
CA THR A 52 1.27 8.42 15.46
C THR A 52 1.18 8.43 16.98
N CYS A 53 0.37 7.54 17.57
CA CYS A 53 0.22 7.47 19.01
C CYS A 53 1.54 7.15 19.72
N GLY A 54 1.63 7.59 20.96
CA GLY A 54 2.72 7.25 21.87
C GLY A 54 4.08 7.82 21.48
N ARG A 55 4.11 8.88 20.65
CA ARG A 55 5.36 9.46 20.10
C ARG A 55 6.23 10.11 21.17
N ASN A 56 5.61 10.80 22.14
CA ASN A 56 6.31 11.53 23.19
C ASN A 56 6.31 10.77 24.52
N SER A 57 5.18 10.16 24.87
CA SER A 57 4.99 9.41 26.12
C SER A 57 3.98 8.30 25.90
N THR A 58 3.78 7.44 26.90
CA THR A 58 2.68 6.46 26.85
C THR A 58 1.33 7.18 26.79
N GLU A 59 0.52 6.84 25.81
CA GLU A 59 -0.86 7.29 25.63
C GLU A 59 -1.80 6.12 25.94
N PHE A 60 -3.01 6.40 26.41
CA PHE A 60 -4.06 5.39 26.50
C PHE A 60 -4.89 5.43 25.23
N TYR A 61 -5.53 4.32 24.89
CA TYR A 61 -6.54 4.33 23.85
C TYR A 61 -7.57 3.26 24.14
N CYS A 62 -8.79 3.45 23.64
CA CYS A 62 -9.86 2.48 23.79
C CYS A 62 -10.33 2.01 22.42
N SER A 63 -10.44 0.69 22.24
CA SER A 63 -10.89 0.09 20.99
C SER A 63 -12.15 -0.75 21.19
N TYR A 64 -13.05 -0.64 20.22
CA TYR A 64 -14.28 -1.42 20.20
C TYR A 64 -14.03 -2.80 19.56
N SER A 65 -14.87 -3.76 19.95
CA SER A 65 -14.96 -5.08 19.31
C SER A 65 -16.44 -5.38 19.05
N GLU A 66 -16.76 -6.36 18.21
CA GLU A 66 -18.15 -6.66 17.87
C GLU A 66 -18.66 -7.92 18.57
N TYR A 67 -19.95 -7.91 18.94
CA TYR A 67 -20.72 -9.11 19.24
C TYR A 67 -21.13 -9.82 17.93
N ALA A 68 -21.64 -11.05 18.05
CA ALA A 68 -22.05 -11.84 16.88
C ALA A 68 -23.22 -11.21 16.09
N ASP A 69 -23.97 -10.30 16.71
CA ASP A 69 -25.09 -9.55 16.13
C ASP A 69 -24.68 -8.19 15.54
N LEU A 70 -23.38 -7.95 15.34
CA LEU A 70 -22.81 -6.70 14.82
C LEU A 70 -23.02 -5.47 15.73
N THR A 71 -23.38 -5.69 17.00
CA THR A 71 -23.40 -4.62 18.00
C THR A 71 -22.01 -4.42 18.62
N CYS A 72 -21.70 -3.18 19.00
CA CYS A 72 -20.39 -2.84 19.52
C CYS A 72 -20.30 -3.17 21.02
N LYS A 73 -19.31 -4.00 21.37
CA LYS A 73 -18.95 -4.36 22.74
C LYS A 73 -18.46 -3.14 23.50
N ARG A 74 -18.48 -3.27 24.84
CA ARG A 74 -17.76 -2.34 25.71
C ARG A 74 -16.31 -2.22 25.25
N PRO A 75 -15.80 -0.99 25.10
CA PRO A 75 -14.46 -0.78 24.60
C PRO A 75 -13.44 -1.35 25.58
N LYS A 76 -12.37 -1.95 25.05
CA LYS A 76 -11.20 -2.36 25.82
C LYS A 76 -10.12 -1.32 25.63
N CYS A 77 -9.56 -0.85 26.73
CA CYS A 77 -8.51 0.15 26.71
C CYS A 77 -7.14 -0.48 26.94
N ASP A 78 -6.14 0.06 26.25
CA ASP A 78 -4.76 -0.39 26.29
C ASP A 78 -3.82 0.82 26.20
N LYS A 79 -2.51 0.58 26.21
CA LYS A 79 -1.46 1.59 26.15
C LYS A 79 -0.80 1.60 24.78
N CYS A 80 -0.55 2.79 24.24
CA CYS A 80 0.31 3.01 23.10
C CYS A 80 1.61 3.70 23.53
N ASN A 81 2.76 3.16 23.11
CA ASN A 81 4.06 3.79 23.35
C ASN A 81 5.02 3.44 22.21
N ALA A 82 5.44 4.44 21.43
CA ALA A 82 6.27 4.24 20.24
C ALA A 82 7.69 3.77 20.56
N ALA A 83 8.18 3.95 21.80
CA ALA A 83 9.49 3.46 22.23
C ALA A 83 9.49 1.95 22.52
N HIS A 84 8.31 1.33 22.68
CA HIS A 84 8.18 -0.10 23.00
C HIS A 84 7.48 -0.83 21.86
N THR A 85 8.19 -1.71 21.16
CA THR A 85 7.70 -2.38 19.94
C THR A 85 6.38 -3.14 20.10
N HIS A 86 6.09 -3.68 21.29
CA HIS A 86 4.85 -4.40 21.58
C HIS A 86 3.65 -3.49 21.90
N LEU A 87 3.88 -2.20 22.13
CA LEU A 87 2.86 -1.16 22.34
C LEU A 87 2.82 -0.13 21.19
N ALA A 88 3.70 -0.30 20.19
CA ALA A 88 3.83 0.65 19.10
C ALA A 88 2.87 0.30 17.96
N HIS A 89 2.25 1.33 17.38
CA HIS A 89 1.35 1.22 16.22
C HIS A 89 1.87 2.07 15.05
N PRO A 90 3.04 1.75 14.47
CA PRO A 90 3.71 2.59 13.48
C PRO A 90 3.01 2.54 12.10
N PRO A 91 3.19 3.55 11.24
CA PRO A 91 2.63 3.55 9.87
C PRO A 91 2.97 2.32 9.03
N SER A 92 4.14 1.73 9.26
CA SER A 92 4.57 0.50 8.58
C SER A 92 3.65 -0.70 8.83
N ALA A 93 2.88 -0.71 9.93
CA ALA A 93 1.90 -1.74 10.23
C ALA A 93 0.68 -1.72 9.29
N MET A 94 0.51 -0.68 8.46
CA MET A 94 -0.51 -0.68 7.39
C MET A 94 -0.06 -1.41 6.11
N ALA A 95 1.25 -1.61 5.95
CA ALA A 95 1.87 -2.16 4.74
C ALA A 95 2.60 -3.49 4.98
N ASP A 96 2.44 -4.08 6.17
CA ASP A 96 2.94 -5.43 6.45
C ASP A 96 2.00 -6.49 5.86
N SER A 97 2.33 -7.77 6.10
CA SER A 97 1.54 -8.87 5.53
C SER A 97 0.13 -8.88 6.11
N SER A 98 -0.88 -8.78 5.26
CA SER A 98 -2.29 -8.91 5.67
C SER A 98 -2.65 -10.27 6.28
N PHE A 99 -1.76 -11.27 6.14
CA PHE A 99 -1.87 -12.60 6.75
C PHE A 99 -1.13 -12.74 8.09
N ARG A 100 -0.50 -11.66 8.58
CA ARG A 100 0.22 -11.66 9.86
C ARG A 100 -0.74 -11.89 11.03
N LEU A 101 -0.33 -12.74 11.98
CA LEU A 101 -1.01 -12.96 13.25
C LEU A 101 -0.02 -12.76 14.42
N PRO A 102 -0.37 -12.00 15.47
CA PRO A 102 -1.58 -11.18 15.59
C PRO A 102 -1.61 -10.04 14.54
N ARG A 103 -2.82 -9.58 14.19
CA ARG A 103 -2.99 -8.43 13.29
C ARG A 103 -2.40 -7.18 13.91
N THR A 104 -1.68 -6.42 13.10
CA THR A 104 -1.06 -5.14 13.43
C THR A 104 -1.89 -4.01 12.79
N TRP A 105 -1.73 -2.79 13.29
CA TRP A 105 -2.34 -1.59 12.73
C TRP A 105 -1.51 -0.37 13.08
N TRP A 106 -1.68 0.70 12.29
CA TRP A 106 -1.22 2.03 12.66
C TRP A 106 -2.32 2.78 13.41
N GLN A 107 -1.92 3.68 14.31
CA GLN A 107 -2.85 4.51 15.08
C GLN A 107 -2.32 5.94 15.18
N SER A 108 -3.19 6.92 14.90
CA SER A 108 -2.93 8.35 15.09
C SER A 108 -2.79 8.71 16.57
N ALA A 109 -2.31 9.91 16.87
CA ALA A 109 -2.40 10.48 18.21
C ALA A 109 -3.88 10.67 18.63
N GLU A 110 -4.11 10.81 19.95
CA GLU A 110 -5.43 11.10 20.50
C GLU A 110 -5.95 12.49 20.05
N ASP A 111 -7.29 12.62 20.01
CA ASP A 111 -8.01 13.86 19.68
C ASP A 111 -7.65 14.52 18.33
N VAL A 112 -7.16 13.72 17.38
CA VAL A 112 -6.89 14.17 16.01
C VAL A 112 -8.13 13.98 15.12
N HIS A 113 -8.69 15.09 14.62
CA HIS A 113 -9.82 15.06 13.68
C HIS A 113 -9.40 15.14 12.20
N LYS A 114 -8.16 15.55 11.93
CA LYS A 114 -7.59 15.65 10.58
C LYS A 114 -6.26 14.95 10.56
N GLU A 115 -6.15 13.97 9.68
CA GLU A 115 -5.00 13.10 9.60
C GLU A 115 -4.78 12.73 8.14
N ARG A 116 -3.52 12.49 7.77
CA ARG A 116 -3.14 12.20 6.40
C ARG A 116 -2.29 10.95 6.37
N ILE A 117 -2.57 10.08 5.41
CA ILE A 117 -1.73 8.92 5.08
C ILE A 117 -1.21 9.16 3.66
N GLN A 118 0.10 9.15 3.48
CA GLN A 118 0.74 9.39 2.19
C GLN A 118 1.69 8.24 1.83
N LEU A 119 1.53 7.72 0.63
CA LEU A 119 2.44 6.75 0.01
C LEU A 119 3.16 7.42 -1.15
N ASP A 120 4.46 7.63 -1.00
CA ASP A 120 5.30 8.14 -2.08
C ASP A 120 5.79 6.98 -2.94
N LEU A 121 5.65 7.14 -4.25
CA LEU A 121 6.12 6.19 -5.24
C LEU A 121 7.34 6.76 -5.97
N GLU A 122 8.33 5.92 -6.17
CA GLU A 122 9.60 6.25 -6.81
C GLU A 122 9.49 6.47 -8.33
N ALA A 123 8.36 6.10 -8.91
CA ALA A 123 8.07 6.16 -10.34
C ALA A 123 6.56 6.30 -10.58
N GLU A 124 6.16 6.35 -11.86
CA GLU A 124 4.75 6.29 -12.24
C GLU A 124 4.22 4.85 -12.21
N PHE A 125 3.06 4.65 -11.57
CA PHE A 125 2.42 3.35 -11.46
C PHE A 125 0.95 3.40 -11.90
N TYR A 126 0.48 2.28 -12.45
CA TYR A 126 -0.94 2.06 -12.67
C TYR A 126 -1.63 1.68 -11.36
N PHE A 127 -2.36 2.65 -10.81
CA PHE A 127 -3.21 2.43 -9.64
C PHE A 127 -4.60 1.94 -10.09
N THR A 128 -5.01 0.76 -9.60
CA THR A 128 -6.28 0.13 -10.03
C THR A 128 -7.35 0.16 -8.95
N HIS A 129 -6.99 -0.09 -7.70
CA HIS A 129 -7.90 -0.03 -6.57
C HIS A 129 -7.14 0.18 -5.27
N MET A 130 -7.83 0.69 -4.26
CA MET A 130 -7.35 0.76 -2.88
C MET A 130 -8.33 0.00 -1.99
N ILE A 131 -7.78 -0.68 -0.98
CA ILE A 131 -8.49 -1.32 0.11
C ILE A 131 -7.87 -0.79 1.40
N MET A 132 -8.69 -0.25 2.30
CA MET A 132 -8.29 0.11 3.66
C MET A 132 -9.18 -0.60 4.65
N VAL A 133 -8.59 -1.18 5.69
CA VAL A 133 -9.29 -1.89 6.76
C VAL A 133 -9.03 -1.16 8.07
N PHE A 134 -10.07 -0.66 8.71
CA PHE A 134 -9.98 0.18 9.90
C PHE A 134 -10.08 -0.66 11.17
N LYS A 135 -9.16 -0.46 12.11
CA LYS A 135 -9.27 -1.00 13.47
C LYS A 135 -10.28 -0.20 14.32
N SER A 136 -10.46 1.08 14.00
CA SER A 136 -11.50 1.97 14.50
C SER A 136 -12.77 1.86 13.64
N ALA A 137 -13.80 2.64 14.00
CA ALA A 137 -14.85 2.97 13.04
C ALA A 137 -14.25 3.72 11.83
N ARG A 138 -14.91 3.61 10.68
CA ARG A 138 -14.52 4.33 9.46
C ARG A 138 -14.72 5.84 9.65
N PRO A 139 -13.89 6.68 9.02
CA PRO A 139 -14.04 8.12 9.13
C PRO A 139 -15.38 8.57 8.54
N ALA A 140 -16.03 9.52 9.23
CA ALA A 140 -17.27 10.13 8.75
C ALA A 140 -17.08 10.89 7.43
N ALA A 141 -15.86 11.37 7.17
CA ALA A 141 -15.45 12.02 5.94
C ALA A 141 -13.97 11.74 5.65
N MET A 142 -13.64 11.43 4.39
CA MET A 142 -12.27 11.29 3.92
C MET A 142 -12.18 11.56 2.41
N VAL A 143 -10.98 11.93 1.95
CA VAL A 143 -10.69 12.17 0.53
C VAL A 143 -9.50 11.30 0.14
N LEU A 144 -9.63 10.58 -0.98
CA LEU A 144 -8.50 9.94 -1.63
C LEU A 144 -7.99 10.88 -2.71
N GLU A 145 -6.70 11.23 -2.67
CA GLU A 145 -6.05 12.09 -3.65
C GLU A 145 -4.89 11.35 -4.33
N ARG A 146 -4.52 11.80 -5.52
CA ARG A 146 -3.31 11.35 -6.21
C ARG A 146 -2.50 12.53 -6.74
N SER A 147 -1.20 12.32 -6.83
CA SER A 147 -0.28 13.20 -7.55
C SER A 147 0.25 12.47 -8.80
N GLN A 148 0.42 13.22 -9.90
CA GLN A 148 1.07 12.73 -11.13
C GLN A 148 2.42 13.42 -11.41
N ASP A 149 2.88 14.27 -10.48
CA ASP A 149 4.07 15.11 -10.62
C ASP A 149 4.96 15.05 -9.37
N PHE A 150 4.98 13.87 -8.73
CA PHE A 150 5.80 13.54 -7.57
C PHE A 150 5.60 14.49 -6.37
N GLY A 151 4.35 14.83 -6.08
CA GLY A 151 3.91 15.52 -4.88
C GLY A 151 3.72 17.03 -5.03
N LYS A 152 3.91 17.58 -6.24
CA LYS A 152 3.77 19.03 -6.50
C LYS A 152 2.31 19.46 -6.59
N THR A 153 1.47 18.66 -7.24
CA THR A 153 0.02 18.90 -7.33
C THR A 153 -0.77 17.64 -7.00
N TRP A 154 -1.92 17.86 -6.35
CA TRP A 154 -2.80 16.80 -5.90
C TRP A 154 -4.17 16.97 -6.55
N LYS A 155 -4.74 15.85 -7.00
CA LYS A 155 -6.09 15.81 -7.58
C LYS A 155 -6.94 14.80 -6.82
N PRO A 156 -8.16 15.17 -6.44
CA PRO A 156 -9.11 14.24 -5.82
C PRO A 156 -9.43 13.08 -6.75
N TYR A 157 -9.38 11.88 -6.19
CA TYR A 157 -9.72 10.63 -6.84
C TYR A 157 -11.15 10.20 -6.51
N LYS A 158 -11.50 10.22 -5.22
CA LYS A 158 -12.80 9.84 -4.68
C LYS A 158 -13.01 10.51 -3.33
N TYR A 159 -14.24 10.91 -3.06
CA TYR A 159 -14.68 11.40 -1.75
C TYR A 159 -15.52 10.35 -1.06
N PHE A 160 -15.38 10.23 0.25
CA PHE A 160 -16.21 9.37 1.07
C PHE A 160 -16.78 10.21 2.20
N ALA A 161 -18.10 10.24 2.35
CA ALA A 161 -18.74 10.98 3.44
C ALA A 161 -20.07 10.35 3.82
N ALA A 162 -20.41 10.38 5.11
CA ALA A 162 -21.73 9.96 5.59
C ALA A 162 -22.87 10.76 4.92
N ASN A 163 -22.60 12.01 4.56
CA ASN A 163 -23.46 12.83 3.72
C ASN A 163 -22.61 13.66 2.74
N CYS A 164 -22.55 13.23 1.48
CA CYS A 164 -21.76 13.87 0.42
C CYS A 164 -22.16 15.33 0.16
N SER A 165 -23.46 15.62 0.16
CA SER A 165 -23.97 16.96 -0.11
C SER A 165 -23.62 17.92 1.02
N ALA A 166 -23.85 17.51 2.27
CA ALA A 166 -23.56 18.37 3.43
C ALA A 166 -22.06 18.56 3.68
N THR A 167 -21.23 17.53 3.43
CA THR A 167 -19.79 17.56 3.77
C THR A 167 -18.96 18.23 2.68
N PHE A 168 -19.23 17.92 1.41
CA PHE A 168 -18.40 18.33 0.28
C PHE A 168 -19.17 19.12 -0.79
N GLY A 169 -20.49 19.29 -0.65
CA GLY A 169 -21.30 19.89 -1.72
C GLY A 169 -21.40 19.02 -2.96
N LEU A 170 -21.21 17.70 -2.82
CA LEU A 170 -21.15 16.75 -3.94
C LEU A 170 -22.37 15.83 -3.96
N GLU A 171 -22.74 15.37 -5.15
CA GLU A 171 -23.74 14.32 -5.32
C GLU A 171 -23.16 12.96 -4.88
N ASP A 172 -24.01 12.13 -4.28
CA ASP A 172 -23.65 10.79 -3.80
C ASP A 172 -23.82 9.76 -4.92
N ASP A 173 -22.82 8.90 -5.14
CA ASP A 173 -22.86 7.87 -6.18
C ASP A 173 -23.92 6.79 -5.98
N VAL A 174 -24.44 6.66 -4.76
CA VAL A 174 -25.61 5.84 -4.44
C VAL A 174 -26.86 6.39 -5.12
N THR A 175 -26.95 7.71 -5.26
CA THR A 175 -28.09 8.41 -5.91
C THR A 175 -27.83 8.68 -7.39
N LYS A 176 -26.61 9.12 -7.74
CA LYS A 176 -26.19 9.46 -9.10
C LYS A 176 -24.98 8.64 -9.51
N LYS A 177 -25.22 7.57 -10.26
CA LYS A 177 -24.16 6.67 -10.75
C LYS A 177 -23.04 7.47 -11.42
N GLY A 178 -21.81 7.24 -10.97
CA GLY A 178 -20.62 7.90 -11.50
C GLY A 178 -20.24 9.20 -10.80
N ALA A 179 -20.96 9.63 -9.76
CA ALA A 179 -20.52 10.74 -8.93
C ALA A 179 -19.19 10.42 -8.20
N ILE A 180 -18.41 11.47 -7.93
CA ILE A 180 -17.08 11.34 -7.32
C ILE A 180 -17.15 11.11 -5.80
N CYS A 181 -18.27 11.39 -5.14
CA CYS A 181 -18.49 11.11 -3.73
C CYS A 181 -19.34 9.85 -3.51
N THR A 182 -19.13 9.14 -2.41
CA THR A 182 -19.94 7.99 -2.00
C THR A 182 -20.16 7.96 -0.49
N SER A 183 -21.38 7.63 -0.04
CA SER A 183 -21.66 7.36 1.38
C SER A 183 -21.54 5.89 1.78
N ARG A 184 -21.38 4.99 0.81
CA ARG A 184 -21.38 3.53 1.00
C ARG A 184 -20.41 3.04 2.08
N TYR A 185 -19.30 3.74 2.27
CA TYR A 185 -18.19 3.33 3.14
C TYR A 185 -17.98 4.24 4.35
N SER A 186 -18.94 5.12 4.66
CA SER A 186 -18.81 6.11 5.75
C SER A 186 -19.74 5.83 6.95
N SER A 187 -20.40 4.68 6.97
CA SER A 187 -21.13 4.23 8.17
C SER A 187 -20.14 3.92 9.31
N PRO A 188 -20.43 4.37 10.55
CA PRO A 188 -19.61 4.06 11.72
C PRO A 188 -19.67 2.58 12.11
N PHE A 189 -20.63 1.81 11.57
CA PHE A 189 -20.73 0.37 11.74
C PHE A 189 -20.21 -0.36 10.50
N PRO A 190 -19.42 -1.45 10.63
CA PRO A 190 -18.96 -2.05 11.89
C PRO A 190 -17.97 -1.15 12.67
N CYS A 191 -17.98 -1.24 14.01
CA CYS A 191 -17.12 -0.40 14.88
C CYS A 191 -15.63 -0.77 14.81
N THR A 192 -15.30 -1.93 14.24
CA THR A 192 -13.94 -2.39 13.95
C THR A 192 -13.99 -3.30 12.72
N GLY A 193 -12.91 -3.33 11.94
CA GLY A 193 -12.84 -4.14 10.72
C GLY A 193 -13.62 -3.56 9.55
N GLY A 194 -14.09 -2.31 9.65
CA GLY A 194 -14.75 -1.63 8.55
C GLY A 194 -13.80 -1.47 7.37
N GLU A 195 -14.24 -1.88 6.18
CA GLU A 195 -13.46 -1.78 4.94
C GLU A 195 -13.93 -0.58 4.11
N ILE A 196 -12.97 0.07 3.44
CA ILE A 196 -13.19 1.03 2.36
C ILE A 196 -12.46 0.51 1.13
N THR A 197 -13.22 0.23 0.07
CA THR A 197 -12.68 -0.24 -1.21
C THR A 197 -13.12 0.68 -2.33
N THR A 198 -12.18 1.06 -3.19
CA THR A 198 -12.48 1.91 -4.35
C THR A 198 -11.66 1.48 -5.55
N THR A 199 -12.31 1.43 -6.72
CA THR A 199 -11.68 1.11 -7.99
C THR A 199 -11.50 2.37 -8.80
N VAL A 200 -10.32 2.51 -9.38
CA VAL A 200 -9.99 3.46 -10.42
C VAL A 200 -10.71 3.05 -11.70
N THR A 201 -11.80 3.74 -12.01
CA THR A 201 -12.26 3.78 -13.39
C THR A 201 -11.43 4.84 -14.10
N ASN A 202 -10.48 4.42 -14.93
CA ASN A 202 -9.96 5.30 -15.97
C ASN A 202 -11.15 5.62 -16.88
N LYS A 203 -11.88 6.70 -16.56
CA LYS A 203 -12.66 7.40 -17.56
C LYS A 203 -11.63 7.94 -18.53
N LEU A 204 -11.30 7.15 -19.56
CA LEU A 204 -10.63 7.64 -20.75
C LEU A 204 -11.41 8.89 -21.16
N LYS A 205 -10.77 10.05 -20.99
CA LYS A 205 -11.28 11.31 -21.47
C LYS A 205 -10.71 11.51 -22.86
#